data_AF-X1UC25-F1
#
_entry.id   AF-X1UC25-F1
#
_cell.length_a   1.000
_cell.length_b   1.000
_cell.length_c   1.000
_cell.angle_alpha   90.00
_cell.angle_beta   90.00
_cell.angle_gamma   90.00
#
_symmetry.space_group_name_H-M   'P 1'
#
loop_
_entity.id
_entity.type
_entity.pdbx_description
1 polymer ?
#
loop_
_entity_poly.entity_id
_entity_poly.type
_entity_poly.pdbx_seq_one_letter_code
_entity_poly.pdbx_strand_id
1 'polypeptide(L)'
;MQAKKNRIRLGGGSACPGERIEPAVELIEKGNIDYIGFDSLSEIEFISFEKHKMSHPTEGYDVFAERRLRAILPTCARNQVKIVGNMGGANPKGAQDLAMAIAREFELKGMKIAAVLGDNVLQIVKEMNPEVEGTGERVDKLGDKLISAHAYIPVDSVVEALRRGADLIITGRLPDASLFLAPLIYEFDWRNDEWDLLAR
;
A
#
# COMPACT_ATOMS: atom_id res chain seq x y z
N MET A 1 21.10 -11.52 -11.90
CA MET A 1 20.63 -12.18 -10.66
C MET A 1 21.12 -11.35 -9.48
N GLN A 2 20.20 -10.85 -8.66
CA GLN A 2 20.55 -10.13 -7.43
C GLN A 2 21.08 -11.15 -6.40
N ALA A 3 22.12 -10.81 -5.64
CA ALA A 3 22.66 -11.71 -4.62
C ALA A 3 21.61 -11.94 -3.54
N LYS A 4 21.26 -13.19 -3.24
CA LYS A 4 20.31 -13.53 -2.17
C LYS A 4 20.84 -13.01 -0.84
N LYS A 5 20.07 -12.16 -0.15
CA LYS A 5 20.38 -11.75 1.21
C LYS A 5 20.08 -12.92 2.15
N ASN A 6 20.98 -13.17 3.12
CA ASN A 6 20.74 -14.17 4.17
C ASN A 6 19.92 -13.61 5.35
N ARG A 7 19.69 -12.29 5.37
CA ARG A 7 18.91 -11.58 6.39
C ARG A 7 18.42 -10.26 5.80
N ILE A 8 17.18 -9.90 6.12
CA ILE A 8 16.64 -8.56 5.89
C ILE A 8 16.10 -8.00 7.19
N ARG A 9 15.99 -6.67 7.26
CA ARG A 9 15.41 -5.94 8.40
C ARG A 9 14.22 -5.13 7.93
N LEU A 10 13.09 -5.35 8.60
CA LEU A 10 11.82 -4.72 8.29
C LEU A 10 11.48 -3.73 9.41
N GLY A 11 11.05 -2.53 9.02
CA GLY A 11 10.53 -1.52 9.94
C GLY A 11 9.02 -1.34 9.78
N GLY A 12 8.33 -1.07 10.89
CA GLY A 12 6.94 -0.60 10.89
C GLY A 12 6.93 0.93 10.97
N GLY A 13 6.36 1.59 9.97
CA GLY A 13 6.30 3.05 9.87
C GLY A 13 4.97 3.64 10.34
N SER A 14 3.88 2.88 10.26
CA SER A 14 2.58 3.25 10.83
C SER A 14 1.67 2.02 10.93
N ALA A 15 0.68 2.12 11.81
CA ALA A 15 -0.47 1.24 11.97
C ALA A 15 -1.81 1.98 11.74
N CYS A 16 -1.78 3.30 11.49
CA CYS A 16 -2.94 4.09 11.08
C CYS A 16 -2.54 5.38 10.33
N PRO A 17 -3.48 6.04 9.61
CA PRO A 17 -3.22 7.28 8.88
C PRO A 17 -2.67 8.43 9.73
N GLY A 18 -3.21 8.60 10.95
CA GLY A 18 -2.87 9.72 11.83
C GLY A 18 -1.64 9.51 12.71
N GLU A 19 -0.88 8.43 12.52
CA GLU A 19 0.23 8.10 13.40
C GLU A 19 1.39 9.11 13.31
N ARG A 20 2.17 9.19 14.40
CA ARG A 20 3.38 10.02 14.48
C ARG A 20 4.38 9.61 13.41
N ILE A 21 4.94 10.60 12.72
CA ILE A 21 5.86 10.39 11.59
C ILE A 21 7.31 10.32 12.08
N GLU A 22 7.61 11.02 13.17
CA GLU A 22 8.96 11.17 13.72
C GLU A 22 9.61 9.82 14.07
N PRO A 23 8.91 8.84 14.69
CA PRO A 23 9.49 7.52 14.95
C PRO A 23 9.84 6.76 13.67
N ALA A 24 9.04 6.89 12.61
CA ALA A 24 9.33 6.24 11.32
C ALA A 24 10.59 6.84 10.69
N VAL A 25 10.74 8.17 10.72
CA VAL A 25 11.96 8.86 10.25
C VAL A 25 13.18 8.39 11.03
N GLU A 26 13.10 8.35 12.37
CA GLU A 26 14.20 7.87 13.21
C GLU A 26 14.57 6.41 12.91
N LEU A 27 13.57 5.56 12.66
CA LEU A 27 13.81 4.16 12.29
C LEU A 27 14.50 4.03 10.92
N ILE A 28 14.12 4.85 9.93
CA ILE A 28 14.79 4.90 8.62
C ILE A 28 16.25 5.41 8.78
N GLU A 29 16.49 6.38 9.65
CA GLU A 29 17.82 6.97 9.85
C GLU A 29 18.78 6.08 10.63
N LYS A 30 18.29 5.46 11.70
CA LYS A 30 19.14 4.81 12.71
C LYS A 30 18.92 3.30 12.80
N GLY A 31 17.82 2.78 12.26
CA GLY A 31 17.43 1.38 12.38
C GLY A 31 18.19 0.41 11.48
N ASN A 32 18.91 0.92 10.47
CA ASN A 32 19.62 0.10 9.48
C ASN A 32 18.70 -0.98 8.88
N ILE A 33 17.50 -0.55 8.46
CA ILE A 33 16.44 -1.37 7.87
C ILE A 33 16.57 -1.41 6.35
N ASP A 34 16.05 -2.47 5.72
CA ASP A 34 16.00 -2.62 4.26
C ASP A 34 14.65 -2.14 3.69
N TYR A 35 13.58 -2.39 4.44
CA TYR A 35 12.21 -2.06 4.04
C TYR A 35 11.45 -1.42 5.21
N ILE A 36 10.51 -0.55 4.88
CA ILE A 36 9.54 -0.01 5.83
C ILE A 36 8.10 -0.17 5.31
N GLY A 37 7.25 -0.74 6.15
CA GLY A 37 5.81 -0.90 5.90
C GLY A 37 5.02 0.26 6.49
N PHE A 38 4.10 0.84 5.73
CA PHE A 38 3.13 1.82 6.24
C PHE A 38 1.73 1.30 6.07
N ASP A 39 1.13 0.90 7.19
CA ASP A 39 -0.30 0.65 7.26
C ASP A 39 -1.02 1.96 7.61
N SER A 40 -1.83 2.41 6.69
CA SER A 40 -2.50 3.71 6.66
C SER A 40 -3.92 3.55 6.14
N LEU A 41 -4.58 2.42 6.39
CA LEU A 41 -5.99 2.22 6.05
C LEU A 41 -6.75 1.49 7.16
N SER A 42 -7.76 2.14 7.74
CA SER A 42 -8.88 1.42 8.36
C SER A 42 -10.08 1.28 7.42
N GLU A 43 -10.96 0.33 7.73
CA GLU A 43 -12.23 0.10 7.02
C GLU A 43 -13.13 1.34 7.06
N ILE A 44 -13.12 2.06 8.19
CA ILE A 44 -13.94 3.25 8.41
C ILE A 44 -13.43 4.43 7.55
N GLU A 45 -12.11 4.60 7.49
CA GLU A 45 -11.48 5.67 6.71
C GLU A 45 -11.64 5.46 5.21
N PHE A 46 -11.66 4.20 4.77
CA PHE A 46 -11.80 3.86 3.35
C PHE A 46 -13.06 4.47 2.71
N ILE A 47 -14.19 4.46 3.43
CA ILE A 47 -15.44 5.08 2.97
C ILE A 47 -15.28 6.59 2.78
N SER A 48 -14.51 7.24 3.67
CA SER A 48 -14.24 8.67 3.57
C SER A 48 -13.41 9.01 2.32
N PHE A 49 -12.44 8.15 1.98
CA PHE A 49 -11.63 8.30 0.77
C PHE A 49 -12.45 8.13 -0.52
N GLU A 50 -13.34 7.14 -0.56
CA GLU A 50 -14.26 6.95 -1.69
C GLU A 50 -15.18 8.15 -1.89
N LYS A 51 -15.82 8.64 -0.81
CA LYS A 51 -16.64 9.85 -0.87
C LYS A 51 -15.85 11.07 -1.34
N HIS A 52 -14.62 11.23 -0.86
CA HIS A 52 -13.75 12.31 -1.29
C HIS A 52 -13.42 12.24 -2.78
N LYS A 53 -13.10 11.04 -3.28
CA LYS A 53 -12.81 10.76 -4.69
C LYS A 53 -13.99 11.09 -5.61
N MET A 54 -15.23 10.84 -5.17
CA MET A 54 -16.43 11.17 -5.95
C MET A 54 -16.54 12.66 -6.25
N SER A 55 -16.11 13.53 -5.32
CA SER A 55 -16.07 14.98 -5.51
C SER A 55 -14.76 15.48 -6.13
N HIS A 56 -13.65 14.78 -5.88
CA HIS A 56 -12.30 15.13 -6.32
C HIS A 56 -11.62 13.91 -6.98
N PRO A 57 -11.83 13.68 -8.29
CA PRO A 57 -11.41 12.44 -8.96
C PRO A 57 -9.90 12.15 -8.94
N THR A 58 -9.07 13.17 -8.72
CA THR A 58 -7.61 13.04 -8.60
C THR A 58 -7.14 12.68 -7.18
N GLU A 59 -8.05 12.71 -6.20
CA GLU A 59 -7.78 12.44 -4.79
C GLU A 59 -8.44 11.12 -4.35
N GLY A 60 -8.67 10.91 -3.05
CA GLY A 60 -9.20 9.65 -2.51
C GLY A 60 -8.11 8.67 -2.06
N TYR A 61 -6.92 9.17 -1.82
CA TYR A 61 -5.87 8.48 -1.07
C TYR A 61 -5.82 9.00 0.37
N ASP A 62 -4.95 8.44 1.20
CA ASP A 62 -4.78 8.87 2.59
C ASP A 62 -4.45 10.38 2.65
N VAL A 63 -5.27 11.14 3.38
CA VAL A 63 -5.10 12.59 3.59
C VAL A 63 -3.78 12.95 4.27
N PHE A 64 -3.16 12.01 4.99
CA PHE A 64 -1.85 12.18 5.61
C PHE A 64 -0.67 11.75 4.72
N ALA A 65 -0.95 11.19 3.52
CA ALA A 65 0.07 10.68 2.62
C ALA A 65 1.09 11.76 2.23
N GLU A 66 0.65 12.99 1.95
CA GLU A 66 1.57 14.07 1.57
C GLU A 66 2.56 14.37 2.70
N ARG A 67 2.05 14.63 3.92
CA ARG A 67 2.89 14.94 5.08
C ARG A 67 3.88 13.80 5.35
N ARG A 68 3.43 12.54 5.25
CA ARG A 68 4.26 11.35 5.45
C ARG A 68 5.34 11.24 4.37
N LEU A 69 4.97 11.27 3.09
CA LEU A 69 5.88 11.14 1.96
C LEU A 69 6.94 12.23 1.96
N ARG A 70 6.56 13.48 2.24
CA ARG A 70 7.51 14.60 2.36
C ARG A 70 8.56 14.36 3.45
N ALA A 71 8.18 13.74 4.56
CA ALA A 71 9.10 13.46 5.66
C ALA A 71 10.04 12.29 5.38
N ILE A 72 9.56 11.22 4.72
CA ILE A 72 10.31 9.97 4.60
C ILE A 72 11.11 9.84 3.30
N LEU A 73 10.61 10.39 2.17
CA LEU A 73 11.20 10.12 0.85
C LEU A 73 12.67 10.51 0.74
N PRO A 74 13.12 11.70 1.21
CA PRO A 74 14.53 12.07 1.14
C PRO A 74 15.43 11.13 1.94
N THR A 75 14.99 10.72 3.13
CA THR A 75 15.75 9.86 4.02
C THR A 75 15.78 8.42 3.51
N CYS A 76 14.66 7.89 3.01
CA CYS A 76 14.61 6.58 2.36
C CYS A 76 15.53 6.52 1.14
N ALA A 77 15.54 7.56 0.30
CA ALA A 77 16.44 7.62 -0.85
C ALA A 77 17.92 7.59 -0.43
N ARG A 78 18.29 8.38 0.59
CA ARG A 78 19.67 8.43 1.11
C ARG A 78 20.13 7.10 1.70
N ASN A 79 19.25 6.43 2.44
CA ASN A 79 19.56 5.18 3.14
C ASN A 79 19.21 3.93 2.33
N GLN A 80 18.75 4.09 1.09
CA GLN A 80 18.33 3.01 0.18
C GLN A 80 17.25 2.09 0.77
N VAL A 81 16.34 2.67 1.56
CA VAL A 81 15.21 1.95 2.19
C VAL A 81 14.03 1.93 1.23
N LYS A 82 13.48 0.73 0.98
CA LYS A 82 12.29 0.56 0.15
C LYS A 82 11.01 0.68 0.99
N ILE A 83 9.96 1.21 0.38
CA ILE A 83 8.69 1.52 1.05
C ILE A 83 7.57 0.68 0.44
N VAL A 84 6.77 0.05 1.29
CA VAL A 84 5.50 -0.58 0.90
C VAL A 84 4.40 0.01 1.77
N GLY A 85 3.34 0.53 1.17
CA GLY A 85 2.23 1.09 1.94
C GLY A 85 0.90 1.08 1.23
N ASN A 86 -0.17 0.93 2.01
CA ASN A 86 -1.55 0.93 1.54
C ASN A 86 -2.18 2.34 1.54
N MET A 87 -1.37 3.39 1.70
CA MET A 87 -1.80 4.80 1.70
C MET A 87 -2.47 5.29 0.40
N GLY A 88 -2.58 4.45 -0.63
CA GLY A 88 -3.32 4.75 -1.85
C GLY A 88 -4.83 4.77 -1.67
N GLY A 89 -5.37 4.13 -0.62
CA GLY A 89 -6.80 4.14 -0.33
C GLY A 89 -7.66 3.79 -1.55
N ALA A 90 -8.65 4.64 -1.85
CA ALA A 90 -9.52 4.51 -3.00
C ALA A 90 -8.86 4.94 -4.34
N ASN A 91 -7.70 5.59 -4.30
CA ASN A 91 -7.00 6.09 -5.48
C ASN A 91 -5.47 5.92 -5.41
N PRO A 92 -4.96 4.68 -5.57
CA PRO A 92 -3.51 4.43 -5.56
C PRO A 92 -2.77 5.16 -6.67
N LYS A 93 -3.45 5.43 -7.79
CA LYS A 93 -2.89 6.21 -8.90
C LYS A 93 -2.69 7.68 -8.52
N GLY A 94 -3.67 8.31 -7.87
CA GLY A 94 -3.55 9.66 -7.34
C GLY A 94 -2.43 9.79 -6.31
N ALA A 95 -2.29 8.82 -5.41
CA ALA A 95 -1.19 8.79 -4.45
C ALA A 95 0.19 8.63 -5.12
N GLN A 96 0.28 7.84 -6.20
CA GLN A 96 1.50 7.77 -7.02
C GLN A 96 1.82 9.12 -7.66
N ASP A 97 0.83 9.82 -8.21
CA ASP A 97 1.05 11.12 -8.84
C ASP A 97 1.53 12.17 -7.81
N LEU A 98 0.95 12.16 -6.60
CA LEU A 98 1.44 12.92 -5.44
C LEU A 98 2.88 12.57 -5.10
N ALA A 99 3.21 11.28 -4.94
CA ALA A 99 4.55 10.83 -4.60
C ALA A 99 5.58 11.22 -5.67
N MET A 100 5.21 11.14 -6.96
CA MET A 100 6.05 11.61 -8.06
C MET A 100 6.28 13.12 -8.03
N ALA A 101 5.28 13.92 -7.65
CA ALA A 101 5.45 15.35 -7.48
C ALA A 101 6.46 15.66 -6.36
N ILE A 102 6.29 15.04 -5.20
CA ILE A 102 7.20 15.20 -4.06
C ILE A 102 8.63 14.75 -4.41
N ALA A 103 8.78 13.61 -5.10
CA ALA A 103 10.09 13.12 -5.53
C ALA A 103 10.79 14.08 -6.51
N ARG A 104 10.04 14.77 -7.38
CA ARG A 104 10.59 15.81 -8.26
C ARG A 104 11.05 17.04 -7.47
N GLU A 105 10.26 17.48 -6.49
CA GLU A 105 10.60 18.63 -5.64
C GLU A 105 11.90 18.41 -4.85
N PHE A 106 12.13 17.19 -4.36
CA PHE A 106 13.36 16.80 -3.65
C PHE A 106 14.49 16.32 -4.57
N GLU A 107 14.33 16.44 -5.90
CA GLU A 107 15.31 16.02 -6.89
C GLU A 107 15.78 14.55 -6.74
N LEU A 108 14.89 13.65 -6.32
CA LEU A 108 15.16 12.22 -6.08
C LEU A 108 15.25 11.43 -7.41
N LYS A 109 16.27 11.76 -8.21
CA LYS A 109 16.49 11.17 -9.54
C LYS A 109 16.64 9.66 -9.46
N GLY A 110 15.90 8.95 -10.31
CA GLY A 110 15.96 7.50 -10.42
C GLY A 110 15.07 6.72 -9.45
N MET A 111 14.40 7.38 -8.51
CA MET A 111 13.42 6.73 -7.63
C MET A 111 12.27 6.16 -8.46
N LYS A 112 12.01 4.86 -8.30
CA LYS A 112 10.92 4.14 -9.00
C LYS A 112 9.70 4.03 -8.10
N ILE A 113 8.57 4.59 -8.55
CA ILE A 113 7.32 4.60 -7.78
C ILE A 113 6.27 3.77 -8.52
N ALA A 114 5.73 2.75 -7.86
CA ALA A 114 4.70 1.87 -8.40
C ALA A 114 3.36 2.06 -7.66
N ALA A 115 2.26 2.12 -8.42
CA ALA A 115 0.92 1.95 -7.90
C ALA A 115 0.41 0.54 -8.23
N VAL A 116 -0.17 -0.15 -7.25
CA VAL A 116 -0.88 -1.42 -7.48
C VAL A 116 -2.38 -1.14 -7.49
N LEU A 117 -3.04 -1.53 -8.58
CA LEU A 117 -4.47 -1.33 -8.83
C LEU A 117 -5.21 -2.68 -8.85
N GLY A 118 -6.54 -2.62 -8.89
CA GLY A 118 -7.40 -3.80 -9.03
C GLY A 118 -8.10 -4.23 -7.74
N ASP A 119 -7.97 -3.44 -6.66
CA ASP A 119 -8.68 -3.66 -5.42
C ASP A 119 -10.15 -3.27 -5.50
N ASN A 120 -10.51 -2.26 -6.29
CA ASN A 120 -11.92 -1.87 -6.52
C ASN A 120 -12.62 -2.93 -7.39
N VAL A 121 -13.55 -3.66 -6.78
CA VAL A 121 -14.34 -4.74 -7.37
C VAL A 121 -15.83 -4.41 -7.41
N LEU A 122 -16.20 -3.13 -7.28
CA LEU A 122 -17.61 -2.69 -7.22
C LEU A 122 -18.45 -3.22 -8.39
N GLN A 123 -17.91 -3.17 -9.60
CA GLN A 123 -18.62 -3.63 -10.78
C GLN A 123 -18.85 -5.16 -10.75
N ILE A 124 -17.82 -5.92 -10.38
CA ILE A 124 -17.90 -7.39 -10.23
C ILE A 124 -18.95 -7.76 -9.17
N VAL A 125 -18.94 -7.06 -8.04
CA VAL A 125 -19.89 -7.28 -6.94
C VAL A 125 -21.32 -6.95 -7.36
N LYS A 126 -21.54 -5.87 -8.13
CA LYS A 126 -22.86 -5.54 -8.68
C LYS A 126 -23.36 -6.60 -9.65
N GLU A 127 -22.50 -7.14 -10.51
CA GLU A 127 -22.85 -8.17 -11.49
C GLU A 127 -23.12 -9.53 -10.85
N MET A 128 -22.28 -9.94 -9.89
CA MET A 128 -22.47 -11.18 -9.14
C MET A 128 -23.66 -11.10 -8.18
N ASN A 129 -23.97 -9.89 -7.70
CA ASN A 129 -25.02 -9.59 -6.73
C ASN A 129 -25.01 -10.57 -5.54
N PRO A 130 -23.89 -10.79 -4.83
CA PRO A 130 -23.82 -11.81 -3.78
C PRO A 130 -24.76 -11.49 -2.61
N GLU A 131 -25.00 -12.48 -1.74
CA GLU A 131 -25.61 -12.23 -0.43
C GLU A 131 -24.65 -11.39 0.43
N VAL A 132 -25.19 -10.39 1.12
CA VAL A 132 -24.44 -9.61 2.11
C VAL A 132 -24.47 -10.37 3.41
N GLU A 133 -23.29 -10.82 3.84
CA GLU A 133 -23.10 -11.65 5.02
C GLU A 133 -23.79 -11.05 6.25
N GLY A 134 -24.53 -11.91 6.98
CA GLY A 134 -25.25 -11.52 8.19
C GLY A 134 -26.57 -10.76 7.97
N THR A 135 -26.93 -10.43 6.73
CA THR A 135 -28.19 -9.72 6.42
C THR A 135 -29.27 -10.61 5.81
N GLY A 136 -28.89 -11.71 5.13
CA GLY A 136 -29.82 -12.53 4.34
C GLY A 136 -30.32 -11.84 3.05
N GLU A 137 -29.88 -10.62 2.78
CA GLU A 137 -30.25 -9.83 1.61
C GLU A 137 -29.11 -9.81 0.59
N ARG A 138 -29.45 -9.60 -0.69
CA ARG A 138 -28.46 -9.46 -1.76
C ARG A 138 -27.97 -8.02 -1.88
N VAL A 139 -26.80 -7.85 -2.51
CA VAL A 139 -26.16 -6.54 -2.73
C VAL A 139 -27.09 -5.53 -3.43
N ASP A 140 -27.95 -5.98 -4.34
CA ASP A 140 -28.89 -5.11 -5.06
C ASP A 140 -29.87 -4.35 -4.12
N LYS A 141 -30.17 -4.91 -2.95
CA LYS A 141 -31.03 -4.28 -1.93
C LYS A 141 -30.38 -3.06 -1.29
N LEU A 142 -29.06 -2.93 -1.36
CA LEU A 142 -28.36 -1.75 -0.86
C LEU A 142 -28.64 -0.53 -1.75
N GLY A 143 -28.91 -0.72 -3.05
CA GLY A 143 -29.16 0.37 -4.00
C GLY A 143 -28.07 1.45 -3.93
N ASP A 144 -28.48 2.71 -3.76
CA ASP A 144 -27.58 3.87 -3.67
C ASP A 144 -26.74 3.91 -2.38
N LYS A 145 -27.01 3.03 -1.41
CA LYS A 145 -26.16 2.89 -0.20
C LYS A 145 -24.86 2.15 -0.49
N LEU A 146 -24.78 1.41 -1.60
CA LEU A 146 -23.54 0.75 -2.03
C LEU A 146 -22.61 1.77 -2.69
N ILE A 147 -21.69 2.32 -1.91
CA ILE A 147 -20.73 3.32 -2.38
C ILE A 147 -19.54 2.68 -3.08
N SER A 148 -18.98 1.61 -2.52
CA SER A 148 -17.81 0.93 -3.06
C SER A 148 -17.75 -0.54 -2.62
N ALA A 149 -16.91 -1.33 -3.28
CA ALA A 149 -16.57 -2.68 -2.85
C ALA A 149 -15.10 -2.95 -3.18
N HIS A 150 -14.34 -3.41 -2.19
CA HIS A 150 -12.90 -3.61 -2.32
C HIS A 150 -12.52 -5.02 -1.90
N ALA A 151 -11.63 -5.62 -2.68
CA ALA A 151 -10.98 -6.87 -2.36
C ALA A 151 -9.53 -6.61 -1.96
N TYR A 152 -9.02 -7.41 -1.02
CA TYR A 152 -7.60 -7.43 -0.74
C TYR A 152 -6.82 -7.93 -1.96
N ILE A 153 -5.86 -7.13 -2.41
CA ILE A 153 -4.98 -7.54 -3.51
C ILE A 153 -3.98 -8.59 -3.03
N PRO A 154 -3.58 -9.53 -3.91
CA PRO A 154 -2.59 -10.54 -3.57
C PRO A 154 -1.20 -9.92 -3.38
N VAL A 155 -0.41 -10.52 -2.48
CA VAL A 155 0.97 -10.13 -2.18
C VAL A 155 1.87 -10.15 -3.44
N ASP A 156 1.58 -11.06 -4.38
CA ASP A 156 2.30 -11.23 -5.65
C ASP A 156 2.41 -9.93 -6.45
N SER A 157 1.39 -9.07 -6.39
CA SER A 157 1.39 -7.78 -7.10
C SER A 157 2.44 -6.83 -6.52
N VAL A 158 2.67 -6.87 -5.20
CA VAL A 158 3.72 -6.10 -4.53
C VAL A 158 5.10 -6.70 -4.85
N VAL A 159 5.22 -8.03 -4.84
CA VAL A 159 6.45 -8.74 -5.22
C VAL A 159 6.85 -8.42 -6.67
N GLU A 160 5.89 -8.38 -7.59
CA GLU A 160 6.13 -8.00 -8.99
C GLU A 160 6.60 -6.55 -9.11
N ALA A 161 6.04 -5.63 -8.33
CA ALA A 161 6.52 -4.24 -8.28
C ALA A 161 7.98 -4.16 -7.76
N LEU A 162 8.33 -4.96 -6.74
CA LEU A 162 9.71 -5.09 -6.27
C LEU A 162 10.65 -5.66 -7.35
N ARG A 163 10.22 -6.70 -8.09
CA ARG A 163 10.98 -7.29 -9.21
C ARG A 163 11.22 -6.30 -10.35
N ARG A 164 10.30 -5.36 -10.58
CA ARG A 164 10.49 -4.23 -11.52
C ARG A 164 11.39 -3.12 -10.98
N GLY A 165 11.83 -3.27 -9.74
CA GLY A 165 12.77 -2.38 -9.07
C GLY A 165 12.10 -1.19 -8.38
N ALA A 166 10.82 -1.26 -8.02
CA ALA A 166 10.17 -0.18 -7.28
C ALA A 166 10.88 0.10 -5.95
N ASP A 167 11.01 1.39 -5.62
CA ASP A 167 11.53 1.89 -4.35
C ASP A 167 10.39 2.32 -3.42
N LEU A 168 9.29 2.78 -3.99
CA LEU A 168 8.03 3.05 -3.30
C LEU A 168 6.91 2.29 -4.00
N ILE A 169 6.19 1.46 -3.25
CA ILE A 169 5.00 0.75 -3.72
C ILE A 169 3.80 1.27 -2.93
N ILE A 170 2.84 1.82 -3.65
CA ILE A 170 1.59 2.34 -3.11
C ILE A 170 0.46 1.43 -3.58
N THR A 171 -0.36 0.97 -2.64
CA THR A 171 -1.51 0.12 -2.92
C THR A 171 -2.80 0.74 -2.44
N GLY A 172 -3.92 0.21 -2.92
CA GLY A 172 -5.23 0.38 -2.28
C GLY A 172 -5.36 -0.65 -1.16
N ARG A 173 -6.44 -1.44 -1.17
CA ARG A 173 -6.66 -2.48 -0.17
C ARG A 173 -5.67 -3.65 -0.29
N LEU A 174 -4.69 -3.70 0.61
CA LEU A 174 -3.68 -4.76 0.74
C LEU A 174 -3.71 -5.32 2.17
N PRO A 175 -3.57 -6.64 2.38
CA PRO A 175 -3.47 -7.19 3.73
C PRO A 175 -2.24 -6.67 4.47
N ASP A 176 -2.38 -6.39 5.77
CA ASP A 176 -1.33 -5.75 6.57
C ASP A 176 -0.06 -6.62 6.61
N ALA A 177 -0.24 -7.95 6.72
CA ALA A 177 0.85 -8.92 6.66
C ALA A 177 1.61 -8.85 5.31
N SER A 178 0.94 -8.51 4.21
CA SER A 178 1.56 -8.41 2.89
C SER A 178 2.55 -7.26 2.77
N LEU A 179 2.44 -6.23 3.62
CA LEU A 179 3.45 -5.14 3.71
C LEU A 179 4.84 -5.68 4.05
N PHE A 180 4.88 -6.76 4.84
CA PHE A 180 6.11 -7.37 5.35
C PHE A 180 6.44 -8.68 4.63
N LEU A 181 5.43 -9.44 4.21
CA LEU A 181 5.60 -10.70 3.48
C LEU A 181 6.17 -10.46 2.07
N ALA A 182 5.77 -9.41 1.36
CA ALA A 182 6.28 -9.15 0.02
C ALA A 182 7.82 -8.95 -0.02
N PRO A 183 8.44 -8.16 0.87
CA PRO A 183 9.90 -8.11 1.01
C PRO A 183 10.55 -9.48 1.27
N LEU A 184 9.95 -10.32 2.12
CA LEU A 184 10.46 -11.66 2.42
C LEU A 184 10.45 -12.55 1.18
N ILE A 185 9.31 -12.63 0.50
CA ILE A 185 9.16 -13.39 -0.76
C ILE A 185 10.18 -12.90 -1.80
N TYR A 186 10.31 -11.58 -1.94
CA TYR A 186 11.21 -10.98 -2.92
C TYR A 186 12.70 -11.28 -2.65
N GLU A 187 13.15 -11.10 -1.41
CA GLU A 187 14.58 -11.20 -1.05
C GLU A 187 15.06 -12.65 -0.92
N PHE A 188 14.18 -13.54 -0.45
CA PHE A 188 14.51 -14.96 -0.28
C PHE A 188 14.09 -15.82 -1.48
N ASP A 189 13.34 -15.24 -2.42
CA ASP A 189 12.85 -15.90 -3.63
C ASP A 189 11.99 -17.13 -3.27
N TRP A 190 11.10 -16.94 -2.30
CA TRP A 190 10.13 -17.95 -1.88
C TRP A 190 9.10 -18.20 -2.97
N ARG A 191 8.66 -19.45 -3.10
CA ARG A 191 7.59 -19.85 -3.99
C ARG A 191 6.23 -19.69 -3.31
N ASN A 192 5.21 -19.45 -4.13
CA ASN A 192 3.83 -19.28 -3.67
C ASN A 192 3.23 -20.52 -2.98
N ASP A 193 3.87 -21.68 -3.10
CA ASP A 193 3.44 -22.93 -2.47
C ASP A 193 4.32 -23.39 -1.31
N GLU A 194 5.27 -22.56 -0.87
CA GLU A 194 6.07 -22.80 0.35
C GLU A 194 5.31 -22.30 1.60
N TRP A 195 4.13 -22.87 1.85
CA TRP A 195 3.18 -22.41 2.87
C TRP A 195 3.79 -22.26 4.27
N ASP A 196 4.70 -23.17 4.66
CA ASP A 196 5.40 -23.11 5.95
C ASP A 196 6.30 -21.88 6.09
N LEU A 197 6.82 -21.34 4.99
CA LEU A 197 7.59 -20.10 4.99
C LEU A 197 6.67 -18.88 4.95
N LEU A 198 5.58 -18.97 4.17
CA LEU A 198 4.62 -17.89 4.00
C LEU A 198 3.78 -17.60 5.26
N ALA A 199 3.55 -18.62 6.10
CA ALA A 199 2.69 -18.54 7.29
C ALA A 199 3.46 -18.39 8.63
N ARG A 200 4.77 -18.13 8.58
CA ARG A 200 5.65 -18.06 9.76
C ARG A 200 5.61 -16.74 10.50
#